data_AF-A0A352C6M7-F1
#
_entry.id   AF-A0A352C6M7-F1
#
_cell.length_a   1.000
_cell.length_b   1.000
_cell.length_c   1.000
_cell.angle_alpha   90.00
_cell.angle_beta   90.00
_cell.angle_gamma   90.00
#
_symmetry.space_group_name_H-M   'P 1'
#
loop_
_entity.id
_entity.type
_entity.pdbx_description
1 polymer ?
#
loop_
_entity_poly.entity_id
_entity_poly.type
_entity_poly.pdbx_seq_one_letter_code
_entity_poly.pdbx_strand_id
1 'polypeptide(L)'
;MLFQGFKNFALAAAALCLSFQTFATNCPQALPASDIGFCASFQQVAQCHCQASGLPARMCNNVSMVYKRMISTFGSIERACQFQKDTTYEICIQDWRCYQEGGLTDEGQLCNATGLACQ
;
A
#
# COMPACT_ATOMS: atom_id res chain seq x y z
N MET A 1 36.36 53.10 -35.98
CA MET A 1 35.31 54.09 -35.64
C MET A 1 34.26 53.38 -34.82
N LEU A 2 34.07 53.83 -33.57
CA LEU A 2 32.81 53.99 -32.80
C LEU A 2 31.76 52.86 -32.81
N PHE A 3 31.14 52.38 -31.73
CA PHE A 3 31.13 52.62 -30.27
C PHE A 3 30.19 51.52 -29.67
N GLN A 4 30.49 51.05 -28.46
CA GLN A 4 29.57 50.70 -27.34
C GLN A 4 28.41 49.69 -27.58
N GLY A 5 28.18 48.62 -26.82
CA GLY A 5 28.45 48.36 -25.40
C GLY A 5 27.10 48.19 -24.66
N PHE A 6 26.74 46.99 -24.22
CA PHE A 6 25.91 46.70 -23.02
C PHE A 6 26.00 45.19 -22.69
N LYS A 7 27.01 44.87 -21.88
CA LYS A 7 26.96 44.09 -20.63
C LYS A 7 25.92 42.95 -20.52
N ASN A 8 26.45 41.72 -20.54
CA ASN A 8 26.09 40.53 -19.75
C ASN A 8 24.60 40.22 -19.52
N PHE A 9 24.12 39.10 -20.06
CA PHE A 9 23.69 37.93 -19.25
C PHE A 9 23.58 36.73 -20.18
N ALA A 10 24.54 35.83 -20.06
CA ALA A 10 24.54 34.54 -20.72
C ALA A 10 23.85 33.48 -19.84
N LEU A 11 23.41 32.41 -20.52
CA LEU A 11 23.06 31.07 -20.03
C LEU A 11 21.58 30.90 -19.62
N ALA A 12 20.77 30.23 -20.44
CA ALA A 12 20.66 28.77 -20.64
C ALA A 12 19.45 28.26 -19.83
N ALA A 13 18.36 27.95 -20.51
CA ALA A 13 18.00 26.61 -20.98
C ALA A 13 17.20 25.83 -19.91
N ALA A 14 16.04 25.36 -20.35
CA ALA A 14 15.04 24.66 -19.59
C ALA A 14 15.56 23.39 -18.89
N ALA A 15 15.19 23.22 -17.61
CA ALA A 15 15.09 21.92 -16.96
C ALA A 15 14.15 22.05 -15.73
N LEU A 16 12.84 21.94 -15.98
CA LEU A 16 11.86 21.65 -14.94
C LEU A 16 12.09 20.22 -14.43
N CYS A 17 13.06 20.05 -13.54
CA CYS A 17 13.21 18.81 -12.78
C CYS A 17 12.05 18.73 -11.78
N LEU A 18 11.01 17.98 -12.14
CA LEU A 18 9.98 17.52 -11.20
C LEU A 18 10.68 16.72 -10.10
N SER A 19 10.84 17.34 -8.94
CA SER A 19 11.23 16.66 -7.71
C SER A 19 10.10 15.71 -7.33
N PHE A 20 10.24 14.44 -7.68
CA PHE A 20 9.46 13.36 -7.08
C PHE A 20 9.87 13.29 -5.60
N GLN A 21 9.13 14.00 -4.75
CA GLN A 21 9.21 13.86 -3.30
C GLN A 21 8.75 12.42 -2.98
N THR A 22 9.71 11.50 -2.84
CA THR A 22 9.44 10.17 -2.31
C THR A 22 9.20 10.34 -0.81
N PHE A 23 7.94 10.58 -0.42
CA PHE A 23 7.54 10.46 0.98
C PHE A 23 7.75 8.99 1.37
N ALA A 24 8.74 8.73 2.22
CA ALA A 24 8.82 7.46 2.93
C ALA A 24 7.53 7.32 3.75
N THR A 25 6.59 6.54 3.24
CA THR A 25 5.30 6.29 3.88
C THR A 25 5.50 5.14 4.85
N ASN A 26 5.71 5.47 6.12
CA ASN A 26 5.68 4.47 7.20
C ASN A 26 4.22 4.07 7.41
N CYS A 27 3.79 3.03 6.70
CA CYS A 27 2.46 2.48 6.87
C CYS A 27 2.30 1.90 8.27
N PRO A 28 1.14 2.11 8.93
CA PRO A 28 0.89 1.54 10.24
C PRO A 28 0.76 0.01 10.17
N GLN A 29 0.74 -0.63 11.33
CA GLN A 29 0.35 -2.04 11.44
C GLN A 29 -1.16 -2.13 11.67
N ALA A 30 -1.78 -3.18 11.13
CA ALA A 30 -3.20 -3.43 11.36
C ALA A 30 -3.45 -3.85 12.81
N LEU A 31 -4.68 -3.65 13.29
CA LEU A 31 -5.11 -4.28 14.55
C LEU A 31 -5.14 -5.81 14.36
N PRO A 32 -5.05 -6.61 15.44
CA PRO A 32 -5.15 -8.05 15.34
C PRO A 32 -6.43 -8.48 14.63
N ALA A 33 -6.37 -9.57 13.86
CA ALA A 33 -7.51 -10.09 13.08
C ALA A 33 -8.77 -10.36 13.91
N SER A 34 -8.65 -10.59 15.22
CA SER A 34 -9.76 -10.81 16.14
C SER A 34 -10.40 -9.53 16.69
N ASP A 35 -9.80 -8.35 16.45
CA ASP A 35 -10.26 -7.07 16.99
C ASP A 35 -11.45 -6.51 16.19
N ILE A 36 -12.38 -5.81 16.85
CA ILE A 36 -13.56 -5.21 16.20
C ILE A 36 -13.20 -4.09 15.20
N GLY A 37 -12.03 -3.48 15.36
CA GLY A 37 -11.47 -2.48 14.46
C GLY A 37 -10.60 -3.07 13.34
N PHE A 38 -10.48 -4.40 13.26
CA PHE A 38 -9.63 -5.08 12.27
C PHE A 38 -9.94 -4.62 10.85
N CYS A 39 -11.21 -4.69 10.42
CA CYS A 39 -11.56 -4.38 9.03
C CYS A 39 -11.15 -2.96 8.61
N ALA A 40 -11.38 -1.96 9.47
CA ALA A 40 -11.02 -0.57 9.17
C ALA A 40 -9.50 -0.37 9.15
N SER A 41 -8.79 -0.91 10.14
CA SER A 41 -7.34 -0.78 10.23
C SER A 41 -6.63 -1.52 9.08
N PHE A 42 -7.05 -2.74 8.75
CA PHE A 42 -6.48 -3.52 7.66
C PHE A 42 -6.68 -2.82 6.30
N GLN A 43 -7.86 -2.24 6.05
CA GLN A 43 -8.09 -1.48 4.82
C GLN A 43 -7.14 -0.29 4.68
N GLN A 44 -6.93 0.45 5.77
CA GLN A 44 -6.01 1.59 5.79
C GLN A 44 -4.57 1.15 5.51
N VAL A 45 -4.12 0.05 6.12
CA VAL A 45 -2.78 -0.50 5.93
C VAL A 45 -2.59 -1.00 4.50
N ALA A 46 -3.52 -1.79 3.97
CA ALA A 46 -3.48 -2.29 2.59
C ALA A 46 -3.45 -1.14 1.58
N GLN A 47 -4.25 -0.09 1.79
CA GLN A 47 -4.23 1.14 0.99
C GLN A 47 -2.86 1.82 1.03
N CYS A 48 -2.29 1.97 2.22
CA CYS A 48 -1.00 2.62 2.41
C CYS A 48 0.13 1.85 1.69
N HIS A 49 0.27 0.54 1.93
CA HIS A 49 1.34 -0.25 1.30
C HIS A 49 1.17 -0.34 -0.22
N CYS A 50 -0.08 -0.37 -0.71
CA CYS A 50 -0.35 -0.29 -2.13
C CYS A 50 0.16 1.02 -2.76
N GLN A 51 -0.11 2.16 -2.11
CA GLN A 51 0.36 3.47 -2.59
C GLN A 51 1.88 3.62 -2.44
N ALA A 52 2.45 3.13 -1.34
CA ALA A 52 3.90 3.10 -1.11
C ALA A 52 4.63 2.28 -2.18
N SER A 53 3.97 1.25 -2.74
CA SER A 53 4.45 0.45 -3.86
C SER A 53 4.33 1.17 -5.22
N GLY A 54 3.87 2.42 -5.25
CA GLY A 54 3.75 3.23 -6.46
C GLY A 54 2.52 2.92 -7.33
N LEU A 55 1.54 2.19 -6.79
CA LEU A 55 0.32 1.87 -7.53
C LEU A 55 -0.69 3.04 -7.52
N PRO A 56 -1.58 3.14 -8.53
CA PRO A 56 -2.53 4.24 -8.61
C PRO A 56 -3.47 4.30 -7.42
N ALA A 57 -3.65 5.48 -6.83
CA ALA A 57 -4.52 5.69 -5.66
C ALA A 57 -5.95 5.16 -5.88
N ARG A 58 -6.51 5.32 -7.09
CA ARG A 58 -7.83 4.78 -7.45
C ARG A 58 -7.90 3.26 -7.30
N MET A 59 -6.81 2.55 -7.59
CA MET A 59 -6.71 1.11 -7.40
C MET A 59 -6.57 0.78 -5.91
N CYS A 60 -5.68 1.49 -5.20
CA CYS A 60 -5.38 1.23 -3.80
C CYS A 60 -6.57 1.45 -2.87
N ASN A 61 -7.41 2.46 -3.14
CA ASN A 61 -8.59 2.78 -2.33
C ASN A 61 -9.68 1.70 -2.38
N ASN A 62 -9.54 0.68 -3.23
CA ASN A 62 -10.43 -0.47 -3.27
C ASN A 62 -9.63 -1.74 -2.97
N VAL A 63 -9.77 -2.25 -1.74
CA VAL A 63 -8.99 -3.39 -1.27
C VAL A 63 -9.31 -4.68 -2.03
N SER A 64 -10.51 -4.83 -2.62
CA SER A 64 -10.78 -5.94 -3.56
C SER A 64 -9.87 -5.87 -4.80
N MET A 65 -9.60 -4.67 -5.31
CA MET A 65 -8.68 -4.50 -6.44
C MET A 65 -7.23 -4.76 -6.04
N VAL A 66 -6.83 -4.37 -4.82
CA VAL A 66 -5.52 -4.72 -4.25
C VAL A 66 -5.37 -6.24 -4.20
N TYR A 67 -6.34 -6.95 -3.63
CA TYR A 67 -6.35 -8.42 -3.58
C TYR A 67 -6.24 -9.05 -4.97
N LYS A 68 -7.10 -8.63 -5.92
CA LYS A 68 -7.06 -9.12 -7.31
C LYS A 68 -5.71 -8.87 -7.97
N ARG A 69 -5.07 -7.72 -7.70
CA ARG A 69 -3.74 -7.41 -8.21
C ARG A 69 -2.68 -8.34 -7.60
N MET A 70 -2.75 -8.63 -6.31
CA MET A 70 -1.85 -9.59 -5.65
C MET A 70 -1.98 -10.97 -6.29
N ILE A 71 -3.21 -11.49 -6.43
CA ILE A 71 -3.47 -12.78 -7.09
C ILE A 71 -2.96 -12.76 -8.54
N SER A 72 -3.25 -11.71 -9.30
CA SER A 72 -2.78 -11.61 -10.70
C SER A 72 -1.25 -11.55 -10.83
N THR A 73 -0.54 -11.02 -9.83
CA THR A 73 0.91 -10.84 -9.89
C THR A 73 1.65 -12.06 -9.35
N PHE A 74 1.16 -12.64 -8.25
CA PHE A 74 1.82 -13.72 -7.52
C PHE A 74 1.17 -15.09 -7.71
N GLY A 75 -0.02 -15.15 -8.31
CA GLY A 75 -0.80 -16.37 -8.52
C GLY A 75 -1.65 -16.79 -7.31
N SER A 76 -1.22 -16.47 -6.09
CA SER A 76 -1.94 -16.77 -4.85
C SER A 76 -1.58 -15.80 -3.71
N ILE A 77 -2.35 -15.80 -2.63
CA ILE A 77 -2.02 -14.98 -1.44
C ILE A 77 -0.81 -15.55 -0.71
N GLU A 78 -0.66 -16.86 -0.62
CA GLU A 78 0.50 -17.53 -0.01
C GLU A 78 1.79 -17.01 -0.63
N ARG A 79 1.85 -16.97 -1.97
CA ARG A 79 3.05 -16.50 -2.67
C ARG A 79 3.28 -14.99 -2.50
N ALA A 80 2.21 -14.19 -2.41
CA ALA A 80 2.33 -12.77 -2.12
C ALA A 80 2.83 -12.54 -0.68
N CYS A 81 2.30 -13.28 0.31
CA CYS A 81 2.69 -13.21 1.71
C CYS A 81 4.11 -13.73 1.97
N GLN A 82 4.61 -14.66 1.15
CA GLN A 82 6.01 -15.08 1.15
C GLN A 82 6.97 -13.99 0.62
N PHE A 83 6.50 -13.12 -0.27
CA PHE A 83 7.34 -12.12 -0.93
C PHE A 83 7.38 -10.78 -0.19
N GLN A 84 6.27 -10.39 0.46
CA GLN A 84 6.21 -9.17 1.25
C GLN A 84 7.13 -9.22 2.48
N LYS A 85 7.49 -8.06 3.02
CA LYS A 85 8.44 -7.92 4.15
C LYS A 85 7.89 -7.06 5.30
N ASP A 86 6.60 -6.76 5.27
CA ASP A 86 5.94 -5.82 6.18
C ASP A 86 5.43 -6.51 7.45
N THR A 87 5.13 -7.81 7.38
CA THR A 87 4.69 -8.65 8.50
C THR A 87 5.15 -10.10 8.32
N THR A 88 4.85 -11.00 9.27
CA THR A 88 5.14 -12.43 9.12
C THR A 88 4.22 -13.08 8.10
N TYR A 89 4.64 -14.23 7.56
CA TYR A 89 3.84 -14.98 6.59
C TYR A 89 2.48 -15.37 7.18
N GLU A 90 2.47 -15.84 8.42
CA GLU A 90 1.29 -16.32 9.14
C GLU A 90 0.28 -15.20 9.35
N ILE A 91 0.75 -14.03 9.83
CA ILE A 91 -0.12 -12.86 10.03
C ILE A 91 -0.68 -12.38 8.69
N CYS A 92 0.14 -12.30 7.64
CA CYS A 92 -0.32 -11.90 6.31
C CYS A 92 -1.44 -12.80 5.79
N ILE A 93 -1.29 -14.12 5.91
CA ILE A 93 -2.29 -15.08 5.45
C ILE A 93 -3.57 -14.97 6.28
N GLN A 94 -3.44 -14.94 7.60
CA GLN A 94 -4.57 -14.84 8.51
C GLN A 94 -5.37 -13.56 8.27
N ASP A 95 -4.69 -12.42 8.14
CA ASP A 95 -5.35 -11.14 7.93
C ASP A 95 -6.11 -11.14 6.59
N TRP A 96 -5.51 -11.62 5.51
CA TRP A 96 -6.20 -11.72 4.22
C TRP A 96 -7.38 -12.70 4.26
N ARG A 97 -7.24 -13.84 4.95
CA ARG A 97 -8.33 -14.82 5.13
C ARG A 97 -9.47 -14.20 5.93
N CYS A 98 -9.19 -13.61 7.09
CA CYS A 98 -10.21 -12.94 7.91
C CYS A 98 -10.89 -11.80 7.14
N TYR A 99 -10.13 -11.04 6.34
CA TYR A 99 -10.69 -9.95 5.55
C TYR A 99 -11.65 -10.45 4.45
N GLN A 100 -11.28 -11.50 3.73
CA GLN A 100 -12.05 -12.00 2.57
C GLN A 100 -13.17 -12.98 2.94
N GLU A 101 -12.91 -13.84 3.91
CA GLU A 101 -13.73 -15.02 4.21
C GLU A 101 -14.35 -14.96 5.61
N GLY A 102 -13.78 -14.17 6.51
CA GLY A 102 -14.17 -14.17 7.93
C GLY A 102 -13.79 -15.47 8.62
N GLY A 103 -14.67 -15.94 9.51
CA GLY A 103 -14.48 -17.16 10.28
C GLY A 103 -13.67 -16.96 11.55
N LEU A 104 -12.70 -17.84 11.78
CA LEU A 104 -11.84 -17.84 12.96
C LEU A 104 -10.39 -17.51 12.60
N THR A 105 -9.64 -16.92 13.52
CA THR A 105 -8.18 -16.89 13.50
C THR A 105 -7.62 -18.28 13.78
N ASP A 106 -6.31 -18.48 13.58
CA ASP A 106 -5.67 -19.76 13.84
C ASP A 106 -5.63 -20.10 15.35
N GLU A 107 -5.76 -19.09 16.22
CA GLU A 107 -5.96 -19.23 17.67
C GLU A 107 -7.42 -19.53 18.06
N GLY A 108 -8.34 -19.60 17.08
CA GLY A 108 -9.75 -19.90 17.32
C GLY A 108 -10.60 -18.71 17.73
N GLN A 109 -10.13 -17.47 17.52
CA GLN A 109 -10.89 -16.25 17.83
C GLN A 109 -11.72 -15.81 16.63
N LEU A 110 -12.86 -15.15 16.83
CA LEU A 110 -13.69 -14.65 15.72
C LEU A 110 -12.98 -13.53 14.95
N CYS A 111 -12.87 -13.66 13.63
CA CYS A 111 -12.38 -12.59 12.75
C CYS A 111 -13.26 -11.33 12.93
N ASN A 112 -12.62 -10.16 13.03
CA ASN A 112 -13.27 -8.88 13.28
C ASN A 112 -14.26 -8.90 14.47
N ALA A 113 -13.96 -9.69 15.52
CA ALA A 113 -14.81 -9.97 16.67
C ALA A 113 -16.22 -10.55 16.37
N THR A 114 -16.56 -10.80 15.10
CA THR A 114 -17.91 -11.17 14.64
C THR A 114 -17.93 -12.50 13.88
N GLY A 115 -16.78 -12.93 13.37
CA GLY A 115 -16.62 -14.07 12.48
C GLY A 115 -17.08 -13.79 11.05
N LEU A 116 -17.48 -12.55 10.74
CA LEU A 116 -17.88 -12.13 9.41
C LEU A 116 -16.68 -11.62 8.62
N ALA A 117 -16.71 -11.81 7.31
CA ALA A 117 -15.78 -11.17 6.40
C ALA A 117 -15.95 -9.64 6.45
N CYS A 118 -14.89 -8.93 6.08
CA CYS A 118 -14.91 -7.46 6.04
C CYS A 118 -15.54 -6.88 4.76
N GLN A 119 -15.78 -7.73 3.76
CA GLN A 119 -16.10 -7.33 2.39
C GLN A 119 -17.43 -7.93 1.92
#